data_AF-A0A1Q8CY16-F1
#
_entry.id   AF-A0A1Q8CY16-F1
#
_cell.length_a   1.000
_cell.length_b   1.000
_cell.length_c   1.000
_cell.angle_alpha   90.00
_cell.angle_beta   90.00
_cell.angle_gamma   90.00
#
_symmetry.space_group_name_H-M   'P 1'
#
loop_
_entity.id
_entity.type
_entity.pdbx_description
1 polymer ?
#
loop_
_entity_poly.entity_id
_entity_poly.type
_entity_poly.pdbx_seq_one_letter_code
_entity_poly.pdbx_strand_id
1 'polypeptide(L)'
;MTTPDRTTPRTVIVSMPFMDLDRPSIQLGLLKAIGESHGFPVDTLHANLDFAARIGVDRYRALADHHCRLVGEWLFSVEAFGDAAPDPEAGLLSRFATELRRLDGLRETRDRDVPAYLDALLEEYPWHEVGVVGFSATFQQNAASFALARRLKERFPDIVTVFGGANFDGEMGPELVRSVECVDYAVVGEGDTAFPALLSALASGAEPSGIPGVASRGGATPPAPPSVELDDLPMPEYGEYYTRAGRLGLRCDSGWLPFESARGCWWGAKHHCAFCGLNGTAMRFRAKSPARVRAELAHQARRYGRFRFAAVDNILDPRYLTELFPAVTEDRADYQFFYEVKANLTRAQLRVLAGAGVTHLQPGIESLSTDVLRLMDKGVRAAQNVSLLKWARYYGIGVSWNILWGFPGETEEDYARQAAAVPHLVHLQPPATAARVWLERFSPMFTRPERYRTRRREPEPSYRYVYPADVDLERIAYVFDYEFEDALPAATYAPLSKAVAEWSRAWESDLPPALVYRSSPGYLEIYDVRHPGDAGVHTFRDTLAAIYLACDERPTTATAVRRRLALDVPVSAIEDAFRQFAERGLMFLDGNLALSLAIPATPGR
;
A
#
# COMPACT_ATOMS: atom_id res chain seq x y z
N MET A 1 48.65 23.12 -21.08
CA MET A 1 47.85 22.76 -19.90
C MET A 1 46.59 22.10 -20.39
N THR A 2 46.63 20.78 -20.48
CA THR A 2 45.47 19.91 -20.68
C THR A 2 44.56 20.06 -19.46
N THR A 3 43.35 20.56 -19.68
CA THR A 3 42.25 20.52 -18.72
C THR A 3 42.10 19.09 -18.18
N PRO A 4 41.96 18.89 -16.86
CA PRO A 4 41.71 17.56 -16.34
C PRO A 4 40.39 17.07 -16.91
N ASP A 5 40.44 15.87 -17.46
CA ASP A 5 39.29 15.05 -17.82
C ASP A 5 38.34 15.02 -16.62
N ARG A 6 37.25 15.81 -16.66
CA ARG A 6 36.21 15.78 -15.61
C ARG A 6 35.47 14.47 -15.80
N THR A 7 35.99 13.41 -15.21
CA THR A 7 35.27 12.16 -14.99
C THR A 7 33.88 12.49 -14.46
N THR A 8 32.84 12.05 -15.17
CA THR A 8 31.44 12.28 -14.79
C THR A 8 31.27 11.97 -13.29
N PRO A 9 30.77 12.92 -12.48
CA PRO A 9 30.69 12.72 -11.03
C PRO A 9 29.85 11.49 -10.71
N ARG A 10 30.39 10.63 -9.85
CA ARG A 10 29.70 9.44 -9.34
C ARG A 10 28.45 9.86 -8.57
N THR A 11 27.35 9.20 -8.86
CA THR A 11 26.05 9.45 -8.19
C THR A 11 25.74 8.28 -7.27
N VAL A 12 25.32 8.56 -6.03
CA VAL A 12 24.83 7.54 -5.10
C VAL A 12 23.38 7.85 -4.75
N ILE A 13 22.48 6.91 -4.99
CA ILE A 13 21.06 7.03 -4.59
C ILE A 13 20.79 6.17 -3.36
N VAL A 14 20.23 6.80 -2.33
CA VAL A 14 20.14 6.26 -0.98
C VAL A 14 18.70 5.99 -0.59
N SER A 15 18.47 4.85 0.07
CA SER A 15 17.23 4.53 0.78
C SER A 15 17.53 4.50 2.27
N MET A 16 17.01 5.50 2.98
CA MET A 16 17.20 5.65 4.42
C MET A 16 16.15 4.84 5.21
N PRO A 17 16.36 4.55 6.51
CA PRO A 17 15.27 4.10 7.38
C PRO A 17 14.03 5.02 7.26
N PHE A 18 12.79 4.50 7.27
CA PHE A 18 12.36 3.17 7.71
C PHE A 18 11.76 2.27 6.61
N MET A 19 12.54 1.96 5.56
CA MET A 19 12.12 0.98 4.56
C MET A 19 12.17 -0.47 5.07
N ASP A 20 11.16 -1.28 4.70
CA ASP A 20 11.11 -2.73 4.96
C ASP A 20 12.42 -3.46 4.58
N LEU A 21 12.85 -4.39 5.44
CA LEU A 21 14.13 -5.08 5.28
C LEU A 21 14.10 -6.23 4.28
N ASP A 22 12.92 -6.78 4.00
CA ASP A 22 12.73 -7.97 3.18
C ASP A 22 12.41 -7.61 1.73
N ARG A 23 12.46 -6.32 1.36
CA ARG A 23 12.19 -5.84 0.00
C ARG A 23 13.21 -4.77 -0.41
N PRO A 24 13.92 -4.94 -1.55
CA PRO A 24 14.75 -3.86 -2.08
C PRO A 24 13.89 -2.68 -2.56
N SER A 25 14.43 -1.47 -2.55
CA SER A 25 13.78 -0.31 -3.20
C SER A 25 13.75 -0.46 -4.72
N ILE A 26 12.54 -0.52 -5.28
CA ILE A 26 12.33 -0.45 -6.74
C ILE A 26 12.68 0.92 -7.30
N GLN A 27 12.48 1.99 -6.55
CA GLN A 27 12.83 3.34 -6.96
C GLN A 27 14.34 3.47 -7.18
N LEU A 28 15.14 2.98 -6.24
CA LEU A 28 16.60 2.93 -6.40
C LEU A 28 17.00 2.07 -7.59
N GLY A 29 16.48 0.84 -7.69
CA GLY A 29 16.84 -0.06 -8.78
C GLY A 29 16.48 0.47 -10.17
N LEU A 30 15.33 1.15 -10.30
CA LEU A 30 14.88 1.75 -11.54
C LEU A 30 15.71 3.00 -11.89
N LEU A 31 15.90 3.92 -10.94
CA LEU A 31 16.67 5.15 -11.19
C LEU A 31 18.15 4.87 -11.48
N LYS A 32 18.73 3.82 -10.87
CA LYS A 32 20.07 3.32 -11.24
C LYS A 32 20.09 2.91 -12.70
N ALA A 33 19.18 2.02 -13.11
CA ALA A 33 19.13 1.52 -14.47
C ALA A 33 18.87 2.63 -15.50
N ILE A 34 18.06 3.65 -15.14
CA ILE A 34 17.82 4.84 -15.97
C ILE A 34 19.05 5.73 -16.08
N GLY A 35 19.74 6.01 -14.96
CA GLY A 35 20.95 6.82 -14.97
C GLY A 35 22.08 6.17 -15.78
N GLU A 36 22.29 4.86 -15.59
CA GLU A 36 23.28 4.08 -16.32
C GLU A 36 22.98 4.01 -17.83
N SER A 37 21.71 3.88 -18.23
CA SER A 37 21.32 3.90 -19.65
C SER A 37 21.57 5.24 -20.33
N HIS A 38 21.69 6.33 -19.56
CA HIS A 38 22.06 7.67 -20.01
C HIS A 38 23.56 7.97 -19.83
N GLY A 39 24.38 6.98 -19.45
CA GLY A 39 25.83 7.11 -19.33
C GLY A 39 26.33 7.71 -18.02
N PHE A 40 25.50 7.76 -16.98
CA PHE A 40 25.91 8.21 -15.65
C PHE A 40 26.28 7.02 -14.75
N PRO A 41 27.41 7.06 -14.04
CA PRO A 41 27.74 6.08 -13.01
C PRO A 41 26.86 6.29 -11.79
N VAL A 42 25.93 5.36 -11.53
CA VAL A 42 24.97 5.44 -10.42
C VAL A 42 25.09 4.19 -9.53
N ASP A 43 25.34 4.37 -8.25
CA ASP A 43 25.28 3.30 -7.25
C ASP A 43 24.09 3.46 -6.32
N THR A 44 23.65 2.37 -5.72
CA THR A 44 22.56 2.34 -4.75
C THR A 44 23.09 2.02 -3.34
N LEU A 45 22.55 2.70 -2.35
CA LEU A 45 22.86 2.49 -0.94
C LEU A 45 21.57 2.27 -0.13
N HIS A 46 21.30 1.02 0.24
CA HIS A 46 20.22 0.64 1.15
C HIS A 46 20.68 0.81 2.61
N ALA A 47 20.82 2.07 3.03
CA ALA A 47 21.26 2.47 4.37
C ALA A 47 20.30 2.01 5.47
N ASN A 48 19.04 1.74 5.10
CA ASN A 48 18.05 1.13 5.98
C ASN A 48 18.51 -0.22 6.57
N LEU A 49 19.29 -1.00 5.82
CA LEU A 49 19.85 -2.28 6.25
C LEU A 49 20.89 -2.11 7.36
N ASP A 50 21.76 -1.10 7.27
CA ASP A 50 22.78 -0.83 8.28
C ASP A 50 22.17 -0.43 9.61
N PHE A 51 21.11 0.39 9.56
CA PHE A 51 20.40 0.76 10.77
C PHE A 51 19.77 -0.46 11.44
N ALA A 52 19.16 -1.36 10.66
CA ALA A 52 18.63 -2.62 11.18
C ALA A 52 19.69 -3.55 11.77
N ALA A 53 20.84 -3.68 11.11
CA ALA A 53 21.96 -4.45 11.63
C ALA A 53 22.45 -3.90 12.98
N ARG A 54 22.39 -2.58 13.17
CA ARG A 54 22.75 -1.93 14.43
C ARG A 54 21.74 -2.12 15.54
N ILE A 55 20.46 -1.79 15.31
CA ILE A 55 19.45 -1.77 16.39
C ILE A 55 18.78 -3.14 16.61
N GLY A 56 19.08 -4.11 15.76
CA GLY A 56 18.46 -5.42 15.73
C GLY A 56 17.24 -5.48 14.82
N VAL A 57 17.11 -6.58 14.08
CA VAL A 57 16.08 -6.80 13.05
C VAL A 57 14.67 -6.68 13.60
N ASP A 58 14.35 -7.32 14.73
CA ASP A 58 13.00 -7.31 15.28
C ASP A 58 12.57 -5.91 15.74
N ARG A 59 13.51 -5.19 16.35
CA ARG A 59 13.28 -3.80 16.76
C ARG A 59 13.10 -2.88 15.57
N TYR A 60 13.93 -3.05 14.53
CA TYR A 60 13.78 -2.31 13.29
C TYR A 60 12.42 -2.55 12.64
N ARG A 61 12.00 -3.81 12.50
CA ARG A 61 10.70 -4.16 11.92
C ARG A 61 9.56 -3.54 12.71
N ALA A 62 9.60 -3.60 14.05
CA ALA A 62 8.59 -2.96 14.90
C ALA A 62 8.50 -1.44 14.68
N LEU A 63 9.62 -0.77 14.39
CA LEU A 63 9.64 0.67 14.05
C LEU A 63 9.15 0.92 12.62
N ALA A 64 9.59 0.12 11.65
CA ALA A 64 9.20 0.26 10.25
C ALA A 64 7.69 0.02 10.01
N ASP A 65 7.10 -0.91 10.77
CA ASP A 65 5.66 -1.19 10.75
C ASP A 65 4.84 -0.15 11.54
N HIS A 66 5.49 0.76 12.28
CA HIS A 66 4.81 1.77 13.08
C HIS A 66 4.61 3.09 12.30
N HIS A 67 3.51 3.15 11.57
CA HIS A 67 3.20 4.31 10.72
C HIS A 67 2.59 5.51 11.47
N CYS A 68 2.24 5.38 12.74
CA CYS A 68 1.61 6.45 13.53
C CYS A 68 2.63 7.46 14.10
N ARG A 69 2.18 8.70 14.29
CA ARG A 69 2.88 9.77 15.05
C ARG A 69 4.33 10.08 14.60
N LEU A 70 4.67 9.81 13.35
CA LEU A 70 5.97 10.12 12.73
C LEU A 70 7.19 9.72 13.58
N VAL A 71 7.11 8.59 14.30
CA VAL A 71 8.19 8.15 15.21
C VAL A 71 9.50 7.99 14.46
N GLY A 72 9.47 7.42 13.26
CA GLY A 72 10.66 7.28 12.43
C GLY A 72 11.28 8.63 12.05
N GLU A 73 10.47 9.64 11.73
CA GLU A 73 11.00 10.99 11.48
C GLU A 73 11.61 11.61 12.75
N TRP A 74 10.93 11.48 13.89
CA TRP A 74 11.38 12.03 15.17
C TRP A 74 12.69 11.41 15.66
N LEU A 75 12.92 10.12 15.39
CA LEU A 75 14.18 9.44 15.73
C LEU A 75 15.41 10.07 15.05
N PHE A 76 15.23 10.78 13.94
CA PHE A 76 16.31 11.43 13.19
C PHE A 76 16.26 12.96 13.25
N SER A 77 15.23 13.57 13.87
CA SER A 77 15.02 15.02 13.79
C SER A 77 16.15 15.85 14.40
N VAL A 78 16.74 15.39 15.51
CA VAL A 78 17.90 16.05 16.13
C VAL A 78 19.10 16.07 15.19
N GLU A 79 19.36 14.96 14.50
CA GLU A 79 20.46 14.87 13.53
C GLU A 79 20.16 15.57 12.20
N ALA A 80 18.87 15.71 11.84
CA ALA A 80 18.42 16.43 10.66
C ALA A 80 18.54 17.94 10.80
N PHE A 81 18.22 18.49 11.98
CA PHE A 81 18.03 19.93 12.19
C PHE A 81 19.00 20.55 13.22
N GLY A 82 19.79 19.75 13.94
CA GLY A 82 20.73 20.25 14.95
C GLY A 82 20.04 21.10 16.01
N ASP A 83 20.58 22.30 16.25
CA ASP A 83 20.05 23.26 17.23
C ASP A 83 18.62 23.73 16.90
N ALA A 84 18.18 23.60 15.64
CA ALA A 84 16.83 23.95 15.22
C ALA A 84 15.81 22.82 15.48
N ALA A 85 16.24 21.64 15.93
CA ALA A 85 15.35 20.52 16.21
C ALA A 85 14.30 20.91 17.27
N PRO A 86 13.00 20.68 17.03
CA PRO A 86 11.95 21.24 17.88
C PRO A 86 11.70 20.46 19.18
N ASP A 87 12.22 19.24 19.32
CA ASP A 87 11.94 18.36 20.47
C ASP A 87 13.19 17.67 21.09
N PRO A 88 14.24 18.43 21.46
CA PRO A 88 15.47 17.83 22.01
C PRO A 88 15.22 17.05 23.31
N GLU A 89 14.25 17.46 24.12
CA GLU A 89 13.92 16.82 25.41
C GLU A 89 12.93 15.65 25.32
N ALA A 90 12.59 15.21 24.10
CA ALA A 90 11.73 14.05 23.85
C ALA A 90 10.29 14.17 24.40
N GLY A 91 9.70 15.37 24.30
CA GLY A 91 8.31 15.65 24.67
C GLY A 91 7.29 14.86 23.86
N LEU A 92 7.62 14.44 22.62
CA LEU A 92 6.78 13.55 21.82
C LEU A 92 6.42 12.25 22.56
N LEU A 93 7.40 11.65 23.26
CA LEU A 93 7.21 10.40 24.00
C LEU A 93 6.16 10.56 25.11
N SER A 94 6.21 11.68 25.83
CA SER A 94 5.24 11.99 26.89
C SER A 94 3.86 12.29 26.31
N ARG A 95 3.79 13.02 25.19
CA ARG A 95 2.52 13.42 24.56
C ARG A 95 1.72 12.24 24.02
N PHE A 96 2.40 11.24 23.45
CA PHE A 96 1.77 10.10 22.78
C PHE A 96 2.11 8.75 23.45
N ALA A 97 2.32 8.78 24.77
CA ALA A 97 2.74 7.59 25.53
C ALA A 97 1.81 6.37 25.31
N THR A 98 0.51 6.60 25.10
CA THR A 98 -0.46 5.52 24.85
C THR A 98 -0.21 4.86 23.51
N GLU A 99 -0.04 5.64 22.44
CA GLU A 99 0.21 5.14 21.09
C GLU A 99 1.58 4.46 20.97
N LEU A 100 2.56 4.94 21.73
CA LEU A 100 3.94 4.48 21.71
C LEU A 100 4.26 3.37 22.71
N ARG A 101 3.29 2.95 23.54
CA ARG A 101 3.48 1.97 24.64
C ARG A 101 4.05 0.61 24.24
N ARG A 102 4.09 0.28 22.93
CA ARG A 102 4.62 -0.97 22.38
C ARG A 102 6.03 -0.81 21.81
N LEU A 103 6.59 0.38 21.86
CA LEU A 103 7.92 0.71 21.35
C LEU A 103 8.80 1.14 22.52
N ASP A 104 9.84 0.37 22.78
CA ASP A 104 10.77 0.62 23.89
C ASP A 104 12.08 1.26 23.41
N GLY A 105 12.75 1.95 24.33
CA GLY A 105 14.10 2.51 24.14
C GLY A 105 14.21 3.59 23.06
N LEU A 106 13.11 4.22 22.65
CA LEU A 106 13.08 5.22 21.57
C LEU A 106 14.07 6.36 21.79
N ARG A 107 14.19 6.86 23.03
CA ARG A 107 15.15 7.91 23.39
C ARG A 107 16.60 7.46 23.21
N GLU A 108 16.94 6.25 23.65
CA GLU A 108 18.30 5.69 23.47
C GLU A 108 18.63 5.53 21.98
N THR A 109 17.65 5.09 21.18
CA THR A 109 17.84 4.97 19.73
C THR A 109 18.08 6.30 19.06
N ARG A 110 17.29 7.33 19.40
CA ARG A 110 17.48 8.69 18.88
C ARG A 110 18.82 9.30 19.32
N ASP A 111 19.14 9.19 20.60
CA ASP A 111 20.23 9.97 21.21
C ASP A 111 21.60 9.26 21.09
N ARG A 112 21.63 7.93 20.86
CA ARG A 112 22.87 7.15 20.76
C ARG A 112 22.98 6.33 19.48
N ASP A 113 21.97 5.53 19.16
CA ASP A 113 22.08 4.56 18.06
C ASP A 113 22.09 5.27 16.69
N VAL A 114 21.27 6.32 16.52
CA VAL A 114 21.18 7.13 15.29
C VAL A 114 22.47 7.92 15.00
N PRO A 115 23.04 8.73 15.92
CA PRO A 115 24.27 9.48 15.67
C PRO A 115 25.42 8.57 15.25
N ALA A 116 25.67 7.51 16.02
CA ALA A 116 26.77 6.62 15.70
C ALA A 116 26.51 5.82 14.40
N TYR A 117 25.26 5.68 13.95
CA TYR A 117 24.91 4.98 12.70
C TYR A 117 25.29 5.85 11.51
N LEU A 118 24.98 7.15 11.61
CA LEU A 118 25.40 8.14 10.64
C LEU A 118 26.93 8.28 10.61
N ASP A 119 27.61 8.22 11.77
CA ASP A 119 29.08 8.21 11.85
C ASP A 119 29.66 7.03 11.06
N ALA A 120 29.16 5.81 11.30
CA ALA A 120 29.62 4.61 10.59
C ALA A 120 29.40 4.72 9.07
N LEU A 121 28.24 5.24 8.62
CA LEU A 121 27.98 5.45 7.19
C LEU A 121 28.94 6.47 6.54
N LEU A 122 29.33 7.52 7.27
CA LEU A 122 30.27 8.53 6.79
C LEU A 122 31.71 8.00 6.68
N GLU A 123 32.07 7.01 7.50
CA GLU A 123 33.40 6.42 7.52
C GLU A 123 33.56 5.26 6.53
N GLU A 124 32.53 4.41 6.38
CA GLU A 124 32.62 3.17 5.59
C GLU A 124 32.45 3.38 4.08
N TYR A 125 31.77 4.45 3.66
CA TYR A 125 31.47 4.70 2.25
C TYR A 125 32.42 5.74 1.65
N PRO A 126 32.91 5.56 0.40
CA PRO A 126 33.88 6.45 -0.23
C PRO A 126 33.24 7.76 -0.75
N TRP A 127 32.64 8.56 0.13
CA TRP A 127 31.93 9.79 -0.21
C TRP A 127 32.81 10.84 -0.91
N HIS A 128 34.13 10.81 -0.70
CA HIS A 128 35.09 11.68 -1.38
C HIS A 128 35.15 11.49 -2.91
N GLU A 129 34.62 10.38 -3.43
CA GLU A 129 34.50 10.10 -4.87
C GLU A 129 33.12 10.49 -5.45
N VAL A 130 32.18 10.91 -4.59
CA VAL A 130 30.77 11.13 -4.93
C VAL A 130 30.54 12.61 -5.17
N GLY A 131 29.90 12.95 -6.30
CA GLY A 131 29.52 14.33 -6.61
C GLY A 131 28.03 14.62 -6.41
N VAL A 132 27.18 13.59 -6.50
CA VAL A 132 25.73 13.71 -6.33
C VAL A 132 25.21 12.63 -5.40
N VAL A 133 24.41 13.02 -4.40
CA VAL A 133 23.72 12.08 -3.53
C VAL A 133 22.21 12.28 -3.67
N GLY A 134 21.54 11.27 -4.21
CA GLY A 134 20.10 11.22 -4.35
C GLY A 134 19.43 10.53 -3.17
N PHE A 135 18.27 11.00 -2.72
CA PHE A 135 17.48 10.38 -1.66
C PHE A 135 16.08 10.07 -2.19
N SER A 136 15.70 8.80 -2.18
CA SER A 136 14.32 8.39 -2.41
C SER A 136 13.60 8.31 -1.06
N ALA A 137 12.75 9.31 -0.78
CA ALA A 137 12.06 9.47 0.49
C ALA A 137 10.56 9.24 0.34
N THR A 138 10.07 8.20 1.00
CA THR A 138 8.68 7.75 1.01
C THR A 138 8.29 7.40 2.44
N PHE A 139 7.39 8.18 3.06
CA PHE A 139 6.84 7.98 4.41
C PHE A 139 7.85 7.66 5.53
N GLN A 140 8.02 8.55 6.51
CA GLN A 140 8.98 8.36 7.61
C GLN A 140 10.46 8.23 7.18
N GLN A 141 10.85 8.87 6.08
CA GLN A 141 12.22 8.84 5.54
C GLN A 141 12.84 10.23 5.35
N ASN A 142 12.12 11.32 5.64
CA ASN A 142 12.61 12.68 5.37
C ASN A 142 13.76 13.07 6.30
N ALA A 143 13.53 13.07 7.61
CA ALA A 143 14.51 13.44 8.63
C ALA A 143 15.74 12.53 8.58
N ALA A 144 15.56 11.22 8.34
CA ALA A 144 16.69 10.31 8.15
C ALA A 144 17.54 10.73 6.94
N SER A 145 16.90 11.10 5.82
CA SER A 145 17.59 11.60 4.63
C SER A 145 18.26 12.95 4.86
N PHE A 146 17.60 13.88 5.55
CA PHE A 146 18.15 15.19 5.91
C PHE A 146 19.36 15.07 6.84
N ALA A 147 19.32 14.15 7.80
CA ALA A 147 20.42 13.89 8.74
C ALA A 147 21.69 13.44 8.02
N LEU A 148 21.59 12.47 7.11
CA LEU A 148 22.74 12.05 6.31
C LEU A 148 23.19 13.15 5.35
N ALA A 149 22.26 13.80 4.64
CA ALA A 149 22.58 14.89 3.73
C ALA A 149 23.31 16.05 4.42
N ARG A 150 22.86 16.47 5.61
CA ARG A 150 23.51 17.53 6.40
C ARG A 150 24.95 17.17 6.74
N ARG A 151 25.17 16.00 7.34
CA ARG A 151 26.51 15.55 7.73
C ARG A 151 27.44 15.32 6.53
N LEU A 152 26.90 14.88 5.40
CA LEU A 152 27.65 14.77 4.16
C LEU A 152 28.13 16.15 3.69
N LYS A 153 27.26 17.17 3.68
CA LYS A 153 27.64 18.52 3.26
C LYS A 153 28.59 19.21 4.23
N GLU A 154 28.50 18.92 5.54
CA GLU A 154 29.46 19.39 6.53
C GLU A 154 30.88 18.87 6.27
N ARG A 155 31.02 17.62 5.80
CA ARG A 155 32.32 16.99 5.53
C ARG A 155 32.80 17.13 4.08
N PHE A 156 31.86 17.19 3.14
CA PHE A 156 32.06 17.20 1.69
C PHE A 156 31.15 18.28 1.08
N PRO A 157 31.49 19.58 1.22
CA PRO A 157 30.61 20.69 0.86
C PRO A 157 30.29 20.78 -0.65
N ASP A 158 31.06 20.12 -1.50
CA ASP A 158 30.86 20.08 -2.95
C ASP A 158 29.81 19.03 -3.39
N ILE A 159 29.34 18.16 -2.49
CA ILE A 159 28.28 17.20 -2.80
C ILE A 159 26.96 17.95 -3.04
N VAL A 160 26.36 17.69 -4.20
CA VAL A 160 25.00 18.13 -4.53
C VAL A 160 23.99 17.09 -4.05
N THR A 161 22.96 17.51 -3.31
CA THR A 161 21.91 16.62 -2.85
C THR A 161 20.64 16.75 -3.68
N VAL A 162 20.04 15.60 -4.02
CA VAL A 162 18.81 15.54 -4.81
C VAL A 162 17.80 14.69 -4.07
N PHE A 163 16.60 15.20 -3.86
CA PHE A 163 15.55 14.48 -3.15
C PHE A 163 14.40 14.13 -4.09
N GLY A 164 13.63 13.10 -3.76
CA GLY A 164 12.44 12.73 -4.50
C GLY A 164 11.66 11.65 -3.78
N GLY A 165 10.64 11.10 -4.44
CA GLY A 165 9.72 10.15 -3.83
C GLY A 165 8.45 10.82 -3.30
N ALA A 166 7.58 10.03 -2.67
CA ALA A 166 6.22 10.47 -2.32
C ALA A 166 6.20 11.69 -1.38
N ASN A 167 7.20 11.84 -0.51
CA ASN A 167 7.29 12.96 0.42
C ASN A 167 7.66 14.31 -0.24
N PHE A 168 8.07 14.29 -1.50
CA PHE A 168 8.42 15.48 -2.28
C PHE A 168 7.40 15.78 -3.38
N ASP A 169 6.28 15.05 -3.43
CA ASP A 169 5.26 15.26 -4.44
C ASP A 169 4.46 16.56 -4.22
N GLY A 170 3.96 17.14 -5.30
CA GLY A 170 3.22 18.40 -5.28
C GLY A 170 3.96 19.56 -4.59
N GLU A 171 3.28 20.25 -3.68
CA GLU A 171 3.84 21.42 -2.99
C GLU A 171 4.83 21.07 -1.86
N MET A 172 4.88 19.80 -1.44
CA MET A 172 5.78 19.34 -0.38
C MET A 172 7.24 19.51 -0.81
N GLY A 173 7.56 19.15 -2.07
CA GLY A 173 8.92 19.26 -2.61
C GLY A 173 9.47 20.69 -2.59
N PRO A 174 8.83 21.66 -3.25
CA PRO A 174 9.27 23.06 -3.22
C PRO A 174 9.37 23.66 -1.82
N GLU A 175 8.46 23.28 -0.90
CA GLU A 175 8.53 23.76 0.47
C GLU A 175 9.73 23.18 1.25
N LEU A 176 10.04 21.90 1.08
CA LEU A 176 11.20 21.28 1.70
C LEU A 176 12.52 21.82 1.12
N VAL A 177 12.58 22.04 -0.19
CA VAL A 177 13.74 22.71 -0.84
C VAL A 177 13.94 24.12 -0.29
N ARG A 178 12.85 24.86 -0.07
CA ARG A 178 12.90 26.22 0.50
C ARG A 178 13.42 26.21 1.94
N SER A 179 12.87 25.34 2.78
CA SER A 179 13.01 25.40 4.23
C SER A 179 14.15 24.55 4.82
N VAL A 180 14.62 23.51 4.11
CA VAL A 180 15.66 22.60 4.61
C VAL A 180 16.98 22.86 3.89
N GLU A 181 18.01 23.30 4.61
CA GLU A 181 19.29 23.76 4.03
C GLU A 181 19.99 22.69 3.18
N CYS A 182 19.99 21.45 3.65
CA CYS A 182 20.68 20.34 3.01
C CYS A 182 19.98 19.77 1.77
N VAL A 183 18.86 20.36 1.32
CA VAL A 183 18.13 19.98 0.10
C VAL A 183 18.46 20.97 -1.01
N ASP A 184 19.34 20.60 -1.95
CA ASP A 184 19.68 21.47 -3.09
C ASP A 184 18.61 21.44 -4.17
N TYR A 185 18.20 20.22 -4.55
CA TYR A 185 17.18 19.98 -5.56
C TYR A 185 16.17 18.93 -5.10
N ALA A 186 14.95 19.02 -5.60
CA ALA A 186 13.97 17.95 -5.51
C ALA A 186 13.35 17.62 -6.87
N VAL A 187 13.11 16.34 -7.12
CA VAL A 187 12.32 15.84 -8.24
C VAL A 187 10.89 15.59 -7.75
N VAL A 188 9.96 16.39 -8.26
CA VAL A 188 8.52 16.35 -7.99
C VAL A 188 7.84 15.48 -9.04
N GLY A 189 7.12 14.44 -8.62
CA GLY A 189 6.47 13.48 -9.51
C GLY A 189 7.41 12.36 -9.98
N GLU A 190 7.21 11.88 -11.22
CA GLU A 190 7.96 10.74 -11.77
C GLU A 190 9.39 11.13 -12.18
N GLY A 191 10.39 10.45 -11.63
CA GLY A 191 11.80 10.75 -11.86
C GLY A 191 12.38 10.24 -13.18
N ASP A 192 11.63 9.46 -13.97
CA ASP A 192 12.17 8.73 -15.13
C ASP A 192 12.90 9.62 -16.14
N THR A 193 12.36 10.82 -16.40
CA THR A 193 12.96 11.79 -17.35
C THR A 193 13.70 12.90 -16.61
N ALA A 194 13.15 13.37 -15.48
CA ALA A 194 13.72 14.49 -14.74
C ALA A 194 15.09 14.15 -14.13
N PHE A 195 15.26 12.93 -13.60
CA PHE A 195 16.50 12.51 -12.96
C PHE A 195 17.70 12.47 -13.92
N PRO A 196 17.68 11.76 -15.06
CA PRO A 196 18.81 11.78 -16.00
C PRO A 196 19.06 13.17 -16.60
N ALA A 197 18.01 13.96 -16.84
CA ALA A 197 18.17 15.35 -17.29
C ALA A 197 18.89 16.21 -16.24
N LEU A 198 18.56 16.03 -14.97
CA LEU A 198 19.20 16.72 -13.85
C LEU A 198 20.67 16.30 -13.73
N LEU A 199 20.98 15.00 -13.80
CA LEU A 199 22.37 14.52 -13.80
C LEU A 199 23.18 15.11 -14.96
N SER A 200 22.58 15.21 -16.14
CA SER A 200 23.22 15.85 -17.30
C SER A 200 23.50 17.34 -17.07
N ALA A 201 22.56 18.07 -16.50
CA ALA A 201 22.75 19.49 -16.17
C ALA A 201 23.90 19.66 -15.18
N LEU A 202 23.88 18.90 -14.08
CA LEU A 202 24.94 18.93 -13.05
C LEU A 202 26.32 18.55 -13.62
N ALA A 203 26.41 17.50 -14.44
CA ALA A 203 27.66 17.08 -15.06
C ALA A 203 28.25 18.17 -15.98
N SER A 204 27.40 18.89 -16.71
CA SER A 204 27.81 20.00 -17.57
C SER A 204 28.04 21.34 -16.85
N GLY A 205 27.70 21.43 -15.55
CA GLY A 205 27.72 22.68 -14.79
C GLY A 205 26.60 23.66 -15.16
N ALA A 206 25.54 23.18 -15.81
CA ALA A 206 24.35 23.96 -16.13
C ALA A 206 23.37 23.97 -14.95
N GLU A 207 22.58 25.04 -14.83
CA GLU A 207 21.57 25.18 -13.79
C GLU A 207 20.34 24.29 -14.07
N PRO A 208 20.00 23.31 -13.20
CA PRO A 208 18.91 22.36 -13.44
C PRO A 208 17.49 22.92 -13.28
N SER A 209 17.30 24.15 -12.76
CA SER A 209 15.98 24.70 -12.42
C SER A 209 14.95 24.76 -13.57
N GLY A 210 15.40 24.79 -14.83
CA GLY A 210 14.51 24.79 -16.01
C GLY A 210 13.95 23.42 -16.41
N ILE A 211 14.38 22.35 -15.74
CA ILE A 211 13.94 20.98 -16.04
C ILE A 211 12.54 20.75 -15.45
N PRO A 212 11.56 20.29 -16.24
CA PRO A 212 10.22 19.98 -15.73
C PRO A 212 10.24 18.99 -14.56
N GLY A 213 9.57 19.34 -13.47
CA GLY A 213 9.51 18.53 -12.25
C GLY A 213 10.69 18.77 -11.31
N VAL A 214 11.66 19.62 -11.64
CA VAL A 214 12.77 19.96 -10.73
C VAL A 214 12.42 21.22 -9.93
N ALA A 215 12.54 21.10 -8.61
CA ALA A 215 12.48 22.20 -7.66
C ALA A 215 13.89 22.53 -7.15
N SER A 216 14.21 23.82 -7.07
CA SER A 216 15.41 24.37 -6.48
C SER A 216 15.07 25.59 -5.61
N ARG A 217 16.05 26.18 -4.92
CA ARG A 217 15.86 27.43 -4.16
C ARG A 217 15.45 28.61 -5.05
N GLY A 218 15.78 28.56 -6.35
CA GLY A 218 15.41 29.58 -7.33
C GLY A 218 13.97 29.48 -7.83
N GLY A 219 13.24 28.41 -7.48
CA GLY A 219 11.88 28.14 -7.91
C GLY A 219 11.68 26.68 -8.30
N ALA A 220 10.45 26.33 -8.67
CA ALA A 220 10.11 24.99 -9.12
C ALA A 220 9.43 25.04 -10.49
N THR A 221 9.84 24.15 -11.38
CA THR A 221 9.14 23.94 -12.65
C THR A 221 8.14 22.80 -12.46
N PRO A 222 6.85 22.99 -12.79
CA PRO A 222 5.86 21.91 -12.69
C PRO A 222 6.28 20.65 -13.45
N PRO A 223 5.95 19.44 -12.96
CA PRO A 223 6.24 18.22 -13.68
C PRO A 223 5.54 18.20 -15.04
N ALA A 224 6.28 17.77 -16.07
CA ALA A 224 5.69 17.51 -17.37
C ALA A 224 4.81 16.25 -17.31
N PRO A 225 3.76 16.15 -18.14
CA PRO A 225 3.05 14.88 -18.32
C PRO A 225 4.04 13.77 -18.72
N PRO A 226 3.90 12.54 -18.18
CA PRO A 226 4.77 11.44 -18.57
C PRO A 226 4.77 11.23 -20.08
N SER A 227 5.96 11.34 -20.69
CA SER A 227 6.19 11.18 -22.13
C SER A 227 6.78 9.81 -22.50
N VAL A 228 7.32 9.08 -21.51
CA VAL A 228 7.93 7.76 -21.68
C VAL A 228 6.87 6.68 -21.47
N GLU A 229 6.78 5.74 -22.41
CA GLU A 229 5.97 4.54 -22.26
C GLU A 229 6.64 3.60 -21.26
N LEU A 230 5.86 2.96 -20.38
CA LEU A 230 6.43 2.12 -19.32
C LEU A 230 7.21 0.90 -19.86
N ASP A 231 6.93 0.48 -21.11
CA ASP A 231 7.66 -0.59 -21.78
C ASP A 231 9.10 -0.21 -22.13
N ASP A 232 9.37 1.08 -22.33
CA ASP A 232 10.69 1.61 -22.70
C ASP A 232 11.59 1.81 -21.47
N LEU A 233 11.03 1.78 -20.27
CA LEU A 233 11.81 1.87 -19.03
C LEU A 233 12.71 0.64 -18.86
N PRO A 234 13.96 0.82 -18.40
CA PRO A 234 14.84 -0.30 -18.13
C PRO A 234 14.31 -1.15 -16.96
N MET A 235 14.82 -2.39 -16.85
CA MET A 235 14.46 -3.26 -15.73
C MET A 235 15.19 -2.80 -14.46
N PRO A 236 14.54 -2.75 -13.28
CA PRO A 236 15.19 -2.38 -12.03
C PRO A 236 16.35 -3.32 -11.65
N GLU A 237 17.41 -2.75 -11.07
CA GLU A 237 18.60 -3.47 -10.60
C GLU A 237 18.65 -3.56 -9.06
N TYR A 238 18.79 -4.77 -8.52
CA TYR A 238 18.75 -5.07 -7.09
C TYR A 238 20.04 -5.68 -6.53
N GLY A 239 21.12 -5.75 -7.31
CA GLY A 239 22.35 -6.48 -6.94
C GLY A 239 23.04 -5.93 -5.70
N GLU A 240 23.09 -4.61 -5.56
CA GLU A 240 23.76 -3.93 -4.44
C GLU A 240 23.00 -4.08 -3.12
N TYR A 241 21.66 -4.14 -3.17
CA TYR A 241 20.84 -4.49 -2.00
C TYR A 241 21.24 -5.87 -1.45
N TYR A 242 21.26 -6.90 -2.31
CA TYR A 242 21.61 -8.25 -1.87
C TYR A 242 23.06 -8.36 -1.41
N THR A 243 23.96 -7.66 -2.09
CA THR A 243 25.37 -7.60 -1.70
C THR A 243 25.53 -6.97 -0.30
N ARG A 244 24.83 -5.87 -0.04
CA ARG A 244 24.88 -5.18 1.24
C ARG A 244 24.22 -6.00 2.36
N ALA A 245 23.03 -6.56 2.12
CA ALA A 245 22.37 -7.45 3.07
C ALA A 245 23.27 -8.64 3.47
N GLY A 246 23.93 -9.27 2.48
CA GLY A 246 24.86 -10.36 2.72
C GLY A 246 26.08 -9.95 3.56
N ARG A 247 26.66 -8.76 3.30
CA ARG A 247 27.77 -8.22 4.11
C ARG A 247 27.37 -7.96 5.56
N LEU A 248 26.14 -7.53 5.79
CA LEU A 248 25.59 -7.26 7.12
C LEU A 248 25.05 -8.52 7.82
N GLY A 249 25.11 -9.69 7.18
CA GLY A 249 24.57 -10.93 7.72
C GLY A 249 23.04 -10.96 7.83
N LEU A 250 22.35 -10.08 7.11
CA LEU A 250 20.89 -10.00 7.09
C LEU A 250 20.31 -11.04 6.13
N ARG A 251 19.37 -11.85 6.61
CA ARG A 251 18.70 -12.89 5.81
C ARG A 251 17.46 -12.32 5.14
N CYS A 252 17.63 -11.75 3.96
CA CYS A 252 16.54 -11.22 3.13
C CYS A 252 15.94 -12.28 2.17
N ASP A 253 16.08 -13.58 2.51
CA ASP A 253 15.83 -14.68 1.58
C ASP A 253 14.36 -15.04 1.39
N SER A 254 13.50 -14.67 2.33
CA SER A 254 12.05 -14.85 2.26
C SER A 254 11.33 -13.71 1.53
N GLY A 255 12.07 -12.70 1.07
CA GLY A 255 11.53 -11.45 0.52
C GLY A 255 10.72 -11.61 -0.75
N TRP A 256 9.68 -10.79 -0.87
CA TRP A 256 9.00 -10.56 -2.14
C TRP A 256 9.84 -9.58 -2.96
N LEU A 257 10.22 -9.95 -4.18
CA LEU A 257 10.90 -9.02 -5.08
C LEU A 257 9.86 -8.05 -5.64
N PRO A 258 9.98 -6.73 -5.40
CA PRO A 258 9.05 -5.78 -5.96
C PRO A 258 9.22 -5.71 -7.48
N PHE A 259 8.12 -5.50 -8.19
CA PHE A 259 8.14 -5.15 -9.61
C PHE A 259 7.01 -4.16 -9.89
N GLU A 260 7.18 -3.35 -10.93
CA GLU A 260 6.16 -2.40 -11.38
C GLU A 260 5.61 -2.88 -12.72
N SER A 261 4.31 -3.16 -12.76
CA SER A 261 3.60 -3.45 -14.01
C SER A 261 2.64 -2.34 -14.44
N ALA A 262 2.31 -1.40 -13.57
CA ALA A 262 1.46 -0.25 -13.87
C ALA A 262 1.66 0.93 -12.91
N ARG A 263 1.33 2.14 -13.39
CA ARG A 263 1.26 3.38 -12.62
C ARG A 263 -0.10 4.03 -12.72
N GLY A 264 -0.48 4.80 -11.70
CA GLY A 264 -1.81 5.43 -11.60
C GLY A 264 -2.90 4.44 -11.19
N CYS A 265 -4.17 4.84 -11.34
CA CYS A 265 -5.31 3.98 -11.00
C CYS A 265 -6.44 4.14 -12.03
N TRP A 266 -6.79 3.07 -12.74
CA TRP A 266 -7.84 3.13 -13.78
C TRP A 266 -9.23 3.43 -13.20
N TRP A 267 -9.47 3.07 -11.94
CA TRP A 267 -10.67 3.45 -11.21
C TRP A 267 -10.58 4.92 -10.80
N GLY A 268 -9.49 5.31 -10.13
CA GLY A 268 -9.29 6.67 -9.61
C GLY A 268 -9.32 7.77 -10.68
N ALA A 269 -8.86 7.46 -11.90
CA ALA A 269 -8.93 8.37 -13.04
C ALA A 269 -10.37 8.75 -13.45
N LYS A 270 -11.38 7.97 -13.04
CA LYS A 270 -12.81 8.22 -13.31
C LYS A 270 -13.61 8.49 -12.03
N HIS A 271 -13.28 7.76 -10.96
CA HIS A 271 -13.98 7.69 -9.69
C HIS A 271 -12.93 7.66 -8.56
N HIS A 272 -12.33 8.81 -8.28
CA HIS A 272 -11.31 8.91 -7.24
C HIS A 272 -11.94 8.60 -5.88
N CYS A 273 -11.50 7.48 -5.26
CA CYS A 273 -11.95 7.07 -3.93
C CYS A 273 -11.77 8.24 -2.94
N ALA A 274 -12.79 8.53 -2.13
CA ALA A 274 -12.88 9.76 -1.36
C ALA A 274 -11.68 10.03 -0.44
N PHE A 275 -11.04 8.97 0.07
CA PHE A 275 -9.96 9.02 1.05
C PHE A 275 -8.56 8.83 0.49
N CYS A 276 -8.41 8.39 -0.77
CA CYS A 276 -7.12 7.97 -1.29
C CYS A 276 -6.22 9.18 -1.59
N GLY A 277 -5.08 9.32 -0.92
CA GLY A 277 -4.10 10.38 -1.21
C GLY A 277 -3.06 10.02 -2.27
N LEU A 278 -3.09 8.80 -2.79
CA LEU A 278 -2.08 8.30 -3.74
C LEU A 278 -2.24 8.91 -5.14
N ASN A 279 -1.11 9.00 -5.85
CA ASN A 279 -1.01 9.57 -7.21
C ASN A 279 -1.41 11.06 -7.28
N GLY A 280 -1.02 11.86 -6.28
CA GLY A 280 -1.38 13.27 -6.15
C GLY A 280 -1.16 14.09 -7.42
N THR A 281 -0.02 13.90 -8.09
CA THR A 281 0.30 14.60 -9.35
C THR A 281 -0.03 13.82 -10.64
N ALA A 282 -0.32 12.51 -10.59
CA ALA A 282 -0.44 11.67 -11.79
C ALA A 282 -1.42 10.48 -11.67
N MET A 283 -2.74 10.74 -11.66
CA MET A 283 -3.77 9.69 -11.58
C MET A 283 -3.93 8.83 -12.86
N ARG A 284 -3.44 9.30 -14.01
CA ARG A 284 -3.60 8.62 -15.32
C ARG A 284 -3.01 7.20 -15.26
N PHE A 285 -3.86 6.21 -15.53
CA PHE A 285 -3.43 4.81 -15.58
C PHE A 285 -2.61 4.51 -16.83
N ARG A 286 -1.44 3.91 -16.64
CA ARG A 286 -0.56 3.37 -17.68
C ARG A 286 -0.01 2.03 -17.19
N ALA A 287 0.16 1.08 -18.09
CA ALA A 287 0.60 -0.26 -17.74
C ALA A 287 1.53 -0.82 -18.82
N LYS A 288 2.53 -1.57 -18.38
CA LYS A 288 3.42 -2.31 -19.28
C LYS A 288 2.62 -3.31 -20.11
N SER A 289 3.14 -3.73 -21.26
CA SER A 289 2.55 -4.83 -22.00
C SER A 289 2.70 -6.15 -21.24
N PRO A 290 1.76 -7.11 -21.36
CA PRO A 290 1.91 -8.45 -20.77
C PRO A 290 3.23 -9.12 -21.15
N ALA A 291 3.69 -8.95 -22.39
CA ALA A 291 4.95 -9.48 -22.87
C ALA A 291 6.16 -8.86 -22.14
N ARG A 292 6.14 -7.54 -21.90
CA ARG A 292 7.18 -6.84 -21.14
C ARG A 292 7.25 -7.34 -19.70
N VAL A 293 6.11 -7.41 -19.01
CA VAL A 293 6.04 -7.90 -17.62
C VAL A 293 6.57 -9.33 -17.53
N ARG A 294 6.12 -10.23 -18.42
CA ARG A 294 6.59 -11.62 -18.48
C ARG A 294 8.10 -11.72 -18.69
N ALA A 295 8.67 -10.92 -19.59
CA ALA A 295 10.11 -10.89 -19.85
C ALA A 295 10.91 -10.38 -18.64
N GLU A 296 10.40 -9.36 -17.96
CA GLU A 296 11.00 -8.79 -16.74
C GLU A 296 11.00 -9.81 -15.60
N LEU A 297 9.86 -10.45 -15.31
CA LEU A 297 9.77 -11.51 -14.29
C LEU A 297 10.77 -12.63 -14.53
N ALA A 298 10.89 -13.10 -15.78
CA ALA A 298 11.85 -14.14 -16.15
C ALA A 298 13.32 -13.67 -16.02
N HIS A 299 13.61 -12.40 -16.33
CA HIS A 299 14.95 -11.82 -16.12
C HIS A 299 15.28 -11.75 -14.63
N GLN A 300 14.39 -11.17 -13.83
CA GLN A 300 14.53 -10.99 -12.40
C GLN A 300 14.70 -12.34 -11.67
N ALA A 301 13.91 -13.35 -12.06
CA ALA A 301 14.04 -14.71 -11.52
C ALA A 301 15.42 -15.32 -11.80
N ARG A 302 15.90 -15.23 -13.04
CA ARG A 302 17.23 -15.76 -13.41
C ARG A 302 18.38 -15.02 -12.74
N ARG A 303 18.25 -13.69 -12.59
CA ARG A 303 19.32 -12.85 -12.06
C ARG A 303 19.48 -12.97 -10.55
N TYR A 304 18.36 -13.02 -9.81
CA TYR A 304 18.38 -12.99 -8.34
C TYR A 304 17.92 -14.30 -7.69
N GLY A 305 17.54 -15.31 -8.47
CA GLY A 305 17.06 -16.59 -7.94
C GLY A 305 15.73 -16.47 -7.18
N ARG A 306 14.90 -15.49 -7.53
CA ARG A 306 13.64 -15.18 -6.82
C ARG A 306 12.42 -15.59 -7.64
N PHE A 307 11.43 -16.16 -6.96
CA PHE A 307 10.16 -16.62 -7.57
C PHE A 307 8.93 -15.98 -6.93
N ARG A 308 9.12 -15.08 -5.94
CA ARG A 308 8.05 -14.37 -5.25
C ARG A 308 8.10 -12.91 -5.66
N PHE A 309 7.05 -12.42 -6.30
CA PHE A 309 6.98 -11.10 -6.90
C PHE A 309 5.82 -10.27 -6.32
N ALA A 310 6.11 -9.09 -5.79
CA ALA A 310 5.09 -8.18 -5.29
C ALA A 310 4.94 -7.00 -6.25
N ALA A 311 3.76 -6.88 -6.85
CA ALA A 311 3.47 -5.70 -7.65
C ALA A 311 3.39 -4.48 -6.72
N VAL A 312 4.05 -3.39 -7.11
CA VAL A 312 3.92 -2.08 -6.44
C VAL A 312 2.81 -1.22 -7.05
N ASP A 313 2.03 -1.82 -7.95
CA ASP A 313 0.91 -1.19 -8.64
C ASP A 313 -0.24 -0.88 -7.65
N ASN A 314 -0.84 0.31 -7.77
CA ASN A 314 -2.03 0.66 -6.98
C ASN A 314 -3.28 -0.14 -7.38
N ILE A 315 -3.28 -0.71 -8.59
CA ILE A 315 -4.37 -1.54 -9.10
C ILE A 315 -3.90 -2.40 -10.29
N LEU A 316 -4.23 -3.69 -10.26
CA LEU A 316 -3.99 -4.62 -11.37
C LEU A 316 -4.64 -4.14 -12.69
N ASP A 317 -3.89 -4.24 -13.80
CA ASP A 317 -4.44 -4.07 -15.15
C ASP A 317 -5.37 -5.24 -15.51
N PRO A 318 -6.65 -4.99 -15.85
CA PRO A 318 -7.58 -6.05 -16.25
C PRO A 318 -7.11 -6.91 -17.44
N ARG A 319 -6.28 -6.38 -18.34
CA ARG A 319 -5.70 -7.13 -19.47
C ARG A 319 -4.85 -8.32 -19.01
N TYR A 320 -4.25 -8.21 -17.83
CA TYR A 320 -3.40 -9.28 -17.28
C TYR A 320 -4.20 -10.55 -16.97
N LEU A 321 -5.51 -10.44 -16.70
CA LEU A 321 -6.41 -11.59 -16.49
C LEU A 321 -6.64 -12.42 -17.76
N THR A 322 -6.45 -11.83 -18.94
CA THR A 322 -6.69 -12.50 -20.23
C THR A 322 -5.42 -12.76 -21.02
N GLU A 323 -4.33 -12.06 -20.72
CA GLU A 323 -3.10 -12.12 -21.51
C GLU A 323 -1.88 -12.55 -20.67
N LEU A 324 -1.59 -11.87 -19.55
CA LEU A 324 -0.38 -12.14 -18.76
C LEU A 324 -0.48 -13.47 -18.00
N PHE A 325 -1.49 -13.62 -17.15
CA PHE A 325 -1.61 -14.78 -16.26
C PHE A 325 -1.82 -16.09 -17.04
N PRO A 326 -2.62 -16.14 -18.12
CA PRO A 326 -2.65 -17.31 -18.99
C PRO A 326 -1.27 -17.68 -19.55
N ALA A 327 -0.49 -16.70 -20.03
CA ALA A 327 0.86 -16.95 -20.54
C ALA A 327 1.82 -17.45 -19.45
N VAL A 328 1.71 -16.93 -18.23
CA VAL A 328 2.50 -17.42 -17.07
C VAL A 328 2.13 -18.86 -16.71
N THR A 329 0.84 -19.22 -16.75
CA THR A 329 0.39 -20.60 -16.54
C THR A 329 0.91 -21.53 -17.64
N GLU A 330 0.92 -21.08 -18.90
CA GLU A 330 1.48 -21.84 -20.03
C GLU A 330 2.99 -22.10 -19.88
N ASP A 331 3.73 -21.13 -19.35
CA ASP A 331 5.16 -21.26 -19.03
C ASP A 331 5.45 -22.30 -17.93
N ARG A 332 4.43 -22.68 -17.16
CA ARG A 332 4.58 -23.51 -15.96
C ARG A 332 5.60 -22.90 -15.00
N ALA A 333 5.62 -21.59 -14.89
CA ALA A 333 6.51 -20.90 -13.97
C ALA A 333 5.96 -21.05 -12.53
N ASP A 334 6.84 -21.44 -11.60
CA ASP A 334 6.51 -21.60 -10.18
C ASP A 334 6.50 -20.26 -9.42
N TYR A 335 5.98 -19.22 -10.06
CA TYR A 335 5.92 -17.89 -9.48
C TYR A 335 4.86 -17.80 -8.38
N GLN A 336 5.12 -16.95 -7.40
CA GLN A 336 4.13 -16.45 -6.46
C GLN A 336 3.96 -14.96 -6.67
N PHE A 337 2.72 -14.47 -6.73
CA PHE A 337 2.41 -13.05 -6.89
C PHE A 337 1.60 -12.48 -5.72
N PHE A 338 1.92 -11.23 -5.41
CA PHE A 338 1.07 -10.30 -4.68
C PHE A 338 0.61 -9.18 -5.63
N TYR A 339 -0.67 -8.80 -5.55
CA TYR A 339 -1.25 -7.68 -6.29
C TYR A 339 -2.31 -6.93 -5.49
N GLU A 340 -2.37 -5.61 -5.66
CA GLU A 340 -3.54 -4.81 -5.27
C GLU A 340 -4.64 -4.88 -6.34
N VAL A 341 -5.89 -5.02 -5.92
CA VAL A 341 -7.03 -5.18 -6.82
C VAL A 341 -8.26 -4.42 -6.34
N LYS A 342 -9.14 -4.09 -7.28
CA LYS A 342 -10.51 -3.71 -6.93
C LYS A 342 -11.31 -4.97 -6.60
N ALA A 343 -12.20 -4.88 -5.60
CA ALA A 343 -12.95 -6.02 -5.09
C ALA A 343 -14.09 -6.54 -6.00
N ASN A 344 -14.07 -6.22 -7.30
CA ASN A 344 -15.08 -6.61 -8.28
C ASN A 344 -14.71 -7.86 -9.10
N LEU A 345 -13.68 -8.60 -8.70
CA LEU A 345 -13.24 -9.82 -9.37
C LEU A 345 -14.28 -10.94 -9.26
N THR A 346 -14.52 -11.62 -10.37
CA THR A 346 -15.40 -12.80 -10.45
C THR A 346 -14.69 -14.07 -10.00
N ARG A 347 -15.46 -15.12 -9.67
CA ARG A 347 -14.91 -16.46 -9.41
C ARG A 347 -13.97 -16.95 -10.53
N ALA A 348 -14.34 -16.72 -11.79
CA ALA A 348 -13.54 -17.15 -12.93
C ALA A 348 -12.20 -16.42 -13.00
N GLN A 349 -12.18 -15.12 -12.70
CA GLN A 349 -10.95 -14.32 -12.67
C GLN A 349 -10.05 -14.72 -11.49
N LEU A 350 -10.62 -14.96 -10.30
CA LEU A 350 -9.85 -15.48 -9.17
C LEU A 350 -9.24 -16.85 -9.45
N ARG A 351 -9.92 -17.70 -10.23
CA ARG A 351 -9.35 -18.98 -10.70
C ARG A 351 -8.15 -18.79 -11.61
N VAL A 352 -8.21 -17.81 -12.53
CA VAL A 352 -7.07 -17.49 -13.41
C VAL A 352 -5.89 -17.00 -12.58
N LEU A 353 -6.13 -16.09 -11.63
CA LEU A 353 -5.11 -15.58 -10.73
C LEU A 353 -4.45 -16.72 -9.92
N ALA A 354 -5.25 -17.57 -9.27
CA ALA A 354 -4.74 -18.71 -8.51
C ALA A 354 -3.92 -19.67 -9.39
N GLY A 355 -4.40 -19.99 -10.60
CA GLY A 355 -3.71 -20.88 -11.54
C GLY A 355 -2.39 -20.33 -12.09
N ALA A 356 -2.18 -19.02 -12.02
CA ALA A 356 -0.93 -18.36 -12.41
C ALA A 356 0.00 -18.06 -11.22
N GLY A 357 -0.33 -18.54 -10.02
CA GLY A 357 0.51 -18.36 -8.83
C GLY A 357 0.23 -17.08 -8.03
N VAL A 358 -0.86 -16.36 -8.29
CA VAL A 358 -1.27 -15.26 -7.41
C VAL A 358 -1.77 -15.85 -6.10
N THR A 359 -0.95 -15.74 -5.06
CA THR A 359 -1.21 -16.34 -3.75
C THR A 359 -1.72 -15.31 -2.75
N HIS A 360 -1.49 -14.03 -3.00
CA HIS A 360 -1.89 -12.94 -2.11
C HIS A 360 -2.50 -11.79 -2.90
N LEU A 361 -3.58 -11.22 -2.38
CA LEU A 361 -4.24 -10.03 -2.93
C LEU A 361 -4.47 -8.99 -1.84
N GLN A 362 -4.43 -7.72 -2.21
CA GLN A 362 -4.99 -6.64 -1.42
C GLN A 362 -6.23 -6.08 -2.12
N PRO A 363 -7.43 -6.63 -1.86
CA PRO A 363 -8.66 -6.10 -2.42
C PRO A 363 -9.12 -4.87 -1.65
N GLY A 364 -9.45 -3.78 -2.35
CA GLY A 364 -10.04 -2.58 -1.75
C GLY A 364 -11.50 -2.79 -1.29
N ILE A 365 -11.70 -3.55 -0.20
CA ILE A 365 -13.00 -3.89 0.38
C ILE A 365 -13.56 -2.73 1.21
N GLU A 366 -12.82 -2.24 2.21
CA GLU A 366 -13.08 -1.11 3.15
C GLU A 366 -14.38 -1.13 3.96
N SER A 367 -15.44 -1.79 3.49
CA SER A 367 -16.72 -1.83 4.18
C SER A 367 -17.55 -3.02 3.73
N LEU A 368 -18.40 -3.48 4.66
CA LEU A 368 -19.46 -4.45 4.42
C LEU A 368 -20.84 -3.77 4.32
N SER A 369 -20.90 -2.42 4.22
CA SER A 369 -22.11 -1.65 3.90
C SER A 369 -22.02 -1.04 2.50
N THR A 370 -22.99 -1.34 1.63
CA THR A 370 -23.07 -0.74 0.29
C THR A 370 -23.26 0.78 0.35
N ASP A 371 -23.93 1.30 1.38
CA ASP A 371 -24.16 2.74 1.49
C ASP A 371 -22.85 3.48 1.81
N VAL A 372 -22.05 2.95 2.74
CA VAL A 372 -20.71 3.46 3.05
C VAL A 372 -19.77 3.36 1.83
N LEU A 373 -19.81 2.25 1.09
CA LEU A 373 -19.02 2.10 -0.15
C LEU A 373 -19.37 3.14 -1.22
N ARG A 374 -20.63 3.62 -1.26
CA ARG A 374 -21.02 4.73 -2.16
C ARG A 374 -20.44 6.06 -1.68
N LEU A 375 -20.43 6.32 -0.37
CA LEU A 375 -19.80 7.53 0.20
C LEU A 375 -18.29 7.58 -0.14
N MET A 376 -17.63 6.42 -0.12
CA MET A 376 -16.23 6.28 -0.48
C MET A 376 -15.94 6.38 -1.99
N ASP A 377 -16.97 6.42 -2.86
CA ASP A 377 -16.87 6.27 -4.31
C ASP A 377 -16.09 4.99 -4.74
N LYS A 378 -16.29 3.89 -4.00
CA LYS A 378 -15.60 2.63 -4.26
C LYS A 378 -16.13 1.91 -5.50
N GLY A 379 -17.38 2.12 -5.89
CA GLY A 379 -17.99 1.47 -7.05
C GLY A 379 -18.07 -0.06 -6.96
N VAL A 380 -18.29 -0.59 -5.76
CA VAL A 380 -18.59 -2.01 -5.48
C VAL A 380 -19.73 -2.06 -4.46
N ARG A 381 -20.42 -3.21 -4.43
CA ARG A 381 -21.43 -3.52 -3.42
C ARG A 381 -20.88 -4.47 -2.37
N ALA A 382 -21.42 -4.43 -1.15
CA ALA A 382 -20.97 -5.29 -0.05
C ALA A 382 -21.03 -6.78 -0.40
N ALA A 383 -22.08 -7.22 -1.11
CA ALA A 383 -22.16 -8.63 -1.54
C ALA A 383 -21.04 -9.02 -2.51
N GLN A 384 -20.49 -8.08 -3.30
CA GLN A 384 -19.33 -8.37 -4.16
C GLN A 384 -18.07 -8.56 -3.33
N ASN A 385 -17.88 -7.73 -2.29
CA ASN A 385 -16.77 -7.89 -1.35
C ASN A 385 -16.81 -9.26 -0.66
N VAL A 386 -17.98 -9.66 -0.14
CA VAL A 386 -18.16 -10.99 0.48
C VAL A 386 -17.94 -12.11 -0.55
N SER A 387 -18.39 -11.93 -1.79
CA SER A 387 -18.15 -12.89 -2.88
C SER A 387 -16.66 -13.05 -3.19
N LEU A 388 -15.88 -11.97 -3.17
CA LEU A 388 -14.43 -12.04 -3.36
C LEU A 388 -13.78 -12.81 -2.23
N LEU A 389 -14.10 -12.48 -0.96
CA LEU A 389 -13.55 -13.17 0.20
C LEU A 389 -13.82 -14.68 0.16
N LYS A 390 -15.05 -15.05 -0.21
CA LYS A 390 -15.49 -16.45 -0.38
C LYS A 390 -14.64 -17.19 -1.41
N TRP A 391 -14.50 -16.62 -2.60
CA TRP A 391 -13.79 -17.28 -3.69
C TRP A 391 -12.26 -17.22 -3.53
N ALA A 392 -11.73 -16.18 -2.90
CA ALA A 392 -10.32 -16.13 -2.51
C ALA A 392 -9.99 -17.26 -1.52
N ARG A 393 -10.81 -17.45 -0.47
CA ARG A 393 -10.66 -18.58 0.45
C ARG A 393 -10.76 -19.93 -0.27
N TYR A 394 -11.69 -20.08 -1.20
CA TYR A 394 -11.85 -21.32 -1.97
C TYR A 394 -10.62 -21.68 -2.79
N TYR A 395 -10.00 -20.70 -3.45
CA TYR A 395 -8.81 -20.91 -4.28
C TYR A 395 -7.49 -20.82 -3.52
N GLY A 396 -7.52 -20.67 -2.18
CA GLY A 396 -6.32 -20.56 -1.36
C GLY A 396 -5.54 -19.26 -1.58
N ILE A 397 -6.22 -18.19 -2.02
CA ILE A 397 -5.64 -16.85 -2.15
C ILE A 397 -5.82 -16.13 -0.81
N GLY A 398 -4.70 -15.75 -0.18
CA GLY A 398 -4.70 -14.89 1.00
C GLY A 398 -5.11 -13.47 0.62
N VAL A 399 -5.92 -12.82 1.46
CA VAL A 399 -6.36 -11.43 1.25
C VAL A 399 -5.96 -10.53 2.41
N SER A 400 -5.38 -9.37 2.10
CA SER A 400 -5.14 -8.29 3.05
C SER A 400 -6.13 -7.16 2.78
N TRP A 401 -6.96 -6.81 3.76
CA TRP A 401 -7.98 -5.76 3.59
C TRP A 401 -8.33 -5.12 4.93
N ASN A 402 -8.92 -3.93 4.90
CA ASN A 402 -9.28 -3.18 6.10
C ASN A 402 -10.78 -2.83 6.10
N ILE A 403 -11.29 -2.43 7.26
CA ILE A 403 -12.56 -1.70 7.38
C ILE A 403 -12.26 -0.26 7.76
N LEU A 404 -12.81 0.69 7.01
CA LEU A 404 -12.64 2.11 7.22
C LEU A 404 -13.98 2.75 7.60
N TRP A 405 -13.95 3.67 8.57
CA TRP A 405 -15.12 4.47 8.99
C TRP A 405 -14.76 5.93 9.23
N GLY A 406 -15.77 6.79 9.43
CA GLY A 406 -15.60 8.21 9.74
C GLY A 406 -15.63 9.13 8.52
N PHE A 407 -16.33 8.72 7.47
CA PHE A 407 -16.74 9.49 6.31
C PHE A 407 -17.92 10.43 6.63
N PRO A 408 -18.14 11.51 5.89
CA PRO A 408 -19.37 12.28 5.94
C PRO A 408 -20.57 11.49 5.38
N GLY A 409 -21.73 11.60 6.00
CA GLY A 409 -23.01 11.02 5.54
C GLY A 409 -23.27 9.56 5.92
N GLU A 410 -22.38 8.90 6.66
CA GLU A 410 -22.63 7.55 7.19
C GLU A 410 -23.62 7.58 8.37
N THR A 411 -24.28 6.45 8.61
CA THR A 411 -25.32 6.34 9.64
C THR A 411 -24.98 5.29 10.69
N GLU A 412 -25.57 5.39 11.89
CA GLU A 412 -25.42 4.35 12.92
C GLU A 412 -25.91 2.97 12.42
N GLU A 413 -26.95 2.97 11.57
CA GLU A 413 -27.51 1.75 10.99
C GLU A 413 -26.50 1.02 10.08
N ASP A 414 -25.64 1.75 9.38
CA ASP A 414 -24.58 1.17 8.55
C ASP A 414 -23.66 0.28 9.35
N TYR A 415 -23.31 0.67 10.57
CA TYR A 415 -22.42 -0.07 11.44
C TYR A 415 -23.14 -1.16 12.21
N ALA A 416 -24.39 -0.92 12.62
CA ALA A 416 -25.23 -1.93 13.25
C ALA A 416 -25.47 -3.14 12.32
N ARG A 417 -25.78 -2.90 11.04
CA ARG A 417 -25.97 -3.96 10.03
C ARG A 417 -24.70 -4.76 9.79
N GLN A 418 -23.55 -4.08 9.69
CA GLN A 418 -22.26 -4.76 9.53
C GLN A 418 -21.93 -5.62 10.75
N ALA A 419 -22.09 -5.09 11.97
CA ALA A 419 -21.85 -5.82 13.21
C ALA A 419 -22.74 -7.07 13.32
N ALA A 420 -24.00 -6.99 12.88
CA ALA A 420 -24.92 -8.13 12.84
C ALA A 420 -24.53 -9.17 11.77
N ALA A 421 -23.92 -8.76 10.65
CA ALA A 421 -23.51 -9.67 9.59
C ALA A 421 -22.21 -10.41 9.88
N VAL A 422 -21.26 -9.80 10.61
CA VAL A 422 -19.92 -10.36 10.88
C VAL A 422 -19.94 -11.78 11.46
N PRO A 423 -20.79 -12.14 12.44
CA PRO A 423 -20.88 -13.51 12.95
C PRO A 423 -21.13 -14.56 11.86
N HIS A 424 -21.83 -14.20 10.78
CA HIS A 424 -22.08 -15.10 9.66
C HIS A 424 -20.93 -15.19 8.65
N LEU A 425 -19.90 -14.35 8.79
CA LEU A 425 -18.76 -14.25 7.87
C LEU A 425 -17.47 -14.79 8.48
N VAL A 426 -17.48 -15.30 9.71
CA VAL A 426 -16.25 -15.72 10.43
C VAL A 426 -15.47 -16.85 9.73
N HIS A 427 -16.10 -17.59 8.81
CA HIS A 427 -15.44 -18.55 7.92
C HIS A 427 -14.81 -17.89 6.69
N LEU A 428 -14.69 -16.56 6.63
CA LEU A 428 -13.97 -15.85 5.59
C LEU A 428 -12.76 -15.17 6.24
N GLN A 429 -11.75 -14.78 5.46
CA GLN A 429 -10.55 -14.18 6.04
C GLN A 429 -10.89 -12.79 6.64
N PRO A 430 -10.59 -12.53 7.93
CA PRO A 430 -10.90 -11.27 8.60
C PRO A 430 -10.13 -10.09 8.01
N PRO A 431 -10.58 -8.85 8.23
CA PRO A 431 -9.77 -7.69 7.91
C PRO A 431 -8.53 -7.63 8.83
N ALA A 432 -7.44 -7.06 8.32
CA ALA A 432 -6.22 -6.82 9.10
C ALA A 432 -6.46 -5.74 10.15
N THR A 433 -7.19 -4.69 9.80
CA THR A 433 -7.56 -3.61 10.72
C THR A 433 -8.98 -3.11 10.48
N ALA A 434 -9.57 -2.53 11.52
CA ALA A 434 -10.81 -1.78 11.45
C ALA A 434 -10.57 -0.45 12.17
N ALA A 435 -10.58 0.66 11.45
CA ALA A 435 -10.11 1.94 11.96
C ALA A 435 -10.80 3.14 11.32
N ARG A 436 -10.63 4.30 11.96
CA ARG A 436 -11.05 5.57 11.37
C ARG A 436 -10.12 5.89 10.19
N VAL A 437 -10.71 6.35 9.10
CA VAL A 437 -9.99 6.78 7.90
C VAL A 437 -9.02 7.92 8.23
N TRP A 438 -7.85 7.94 7.59
CA TRP A 438 -6.93 9.07 7.66
C TRP A 438 -7.33 10.13 6.66
N LEU A 439 -7.23 11.40 7.04
CA LEU A 439 -7.31 12.48 6.07
C LEU A 439 -5.94 12.69 5.43
N GLU A 440 -5.74 12.02 4.29
CA GLU A 440 -4.52 12.11 3.50
C GLU A 440 -4.55 13.31 2.56
N ARG A 441 -3.39 13.94 2.38
CA ARG A 441 -3.15 14.93 1.33
C ARG A 441 -3.52 14.36 -0.04
N PHE A 442 -3.96 15.22 -0.94
CA PHE A 442 -4.40 14.89 -2.31
C PHE A 442 -5.69 14.08 -2.43
N SER A 443 -6.20 13.51 -1.33
CA SER A 443 -7.49 12.85 -1.35
C SER A 443 -8.63 13.82 -1.72
N PRO A 444 -9.73 13.33 -2.32
CA PRO A 444 -10.91 14.15 -2.53
C PRO A 444 -11.45 14.79 -1.23
N MET A 445 -11.38 14.08 -0.09
CA MET A 445 -11.75 14.61 1.22
C MET A 445 -10.88 15.81 1.62
N PHE A 446 -9.59 15.78 1.28
CA PHE A 446 -8.68 16.89 1.54
C PHE A 446 -8.87 18.06 0.55
N THR A 447 -8.98 17.75 -0.76
CA THR A 447 -8.98 18.76 -1.84
C THR A 447 -10.33 19.42 -2.09
N ARG A 448 -11.42 18.88 -1.51
CA ARG A 448 -12.79 19.39 -1.69
C ARG A 448 -13.50 19.54 -0.33
N PRO A 449 -12.95 20.32 0.62
CA PRO A 449 -13.43 20.35 1.99
C PRO A 449 -14.90 20.77 2.12
N GLU A 450 -15.42 21.60 1.21
CA GLU A 450 -16.81 22.05 1.17
C GLU A 450 -17.77 20.91 0.79
N ARG A 451 -17.37 20.07 -0.18
CA ARG A 451 -18.16 18.89 -0.59
C ARG A 451 -18.30 17.91 0.57
N TYR A 452 -17.26 17.77 1.39
CA TYR A 452 -17.20 16.83 2.51
C TYR A 452 -17.51 17.48 3.86
N ARG A 453 -17.99 18.74 3.88
CA ARG A 453 -18.41 19.45 5.10
C ARG A 453 -17.36 19.41 6.21
N THR A 454 -16.12 19.73 5.85
CA THR A 454 -14.98 19.74 6.79
C THR A 454 -15.08 20.98 7.67
N ARG A 455 -15.27 20.77 8.98
CA ARG A 455 -15.32 21.83 9.98
C ARG A 455 -13.92 22.28 10.42
N ARG A 456 -13.03 21.31 10.60
CA ARG A 456 -11.65 21.52 11.07
C ARG A 456 -10.71 20.60 10.33
N ARG A 457 -9.55 21.13 9.95
CA ARG A 457 -8.40 20.38 9.45
C ARG A 457 -7.13 21.05 9.90
N GLU A 458 -6.17 20.29 10.39
CA GLU A 458 -4.82 20.77 10.70
C GLU A 458 -3.79 19.65 10.49
N PRO A 459 -2.52 19.98 10.23
CA PRO A 459 -1.45 18.99 10.15
C PRO A 459 -1.44 18.10 11.39
N GLU A 460 -1.19 16.81 11.21
CA GLU A 460 -1.20 15.87 12.32
C GLU A 460 -0.19 16.33 13.43
N PRO A 461 -0.57 16.30 14.72
CA PRO A 461 0.19 16.98 15.76
C PRO A 461 1.61 16.47 16.03
N SER A 462 2.07 15.37 15.44
CA SER A 462 3.44 14.90 15.57
C SER A 462 4.43 15.67 14.68
N TYR A 463 3.96 16.29 13.59
CA TYR A 463 4.81 17.09 12.68
C TYR A 463 5.59 18.20 13.41
N ARG A 464 4.98 18.86 14.41
CA ARG A 464 5.62 19.93 15.21
C ARG A 464 6.76 19.46 16.12
N TYR A 465 6.90 18.15 16.35
CA TYR A 465 8.01 17.57 17.11
C TYR A 465 9.15 17.09 16.19
N VAL A 466 8.94 17.14 14.88
CA VAL A 466 9.90 16.71 13.87
C VAL A 466 10.51 17.93 13.19
N TYR A 467 9.67 18.84 12.69
CA TYR A 467 10.09 19.93 11.82
C TYR A 467 10.23 21.27 12.58
N PRO A 468 11.29 22.05 12.32
CA PRO A 468 11.44 23.40 12.88
C PRO A 468 10.32 24.36 12.47
N ALA A 469 10.17 25.46 13.21
CA ALA A 469 9.03 26.38 13.09
C ALA A 469 8.98 27.17 11.76
N ASP A 470 10.07 27.24 11.01
CA ASP A 470 10.16 27.91 9.70
C ASP A 470 9.74 27.02 8.52
N VAL A 471 9.51 25.72 8.77
CA VAL A 471 8.92 24.78 7.82
C VAL A 471 7.40 24.91 7.86
N ASP A 472 6.78 25.16 6.71
CA ASP A 472 5.32 25.26 6.61
C ASP A 472 4.67 23.87 6.66
N LEU A 473 4.18 23.50 7.85
CA LEU A 473 3.55 22.20 8.08
C LEU A 473 2.28 21.98 7.25
N GLU A 474 1.52 23.03 6.92
CA GLU A 474 0.33 22.90 6.08
C GLU A 474 0.69 22.53 4.65
N ARG A 475 1.93 22.79 4.22
CA ARG A 475 2.42 22.46 2.88
C ARG A 475 3.14 21.12 2.82
N ILE A 476 3.81 20.70 3.89
CA ILE A 476 4.57 19.43 3.92
C ILE A 476 3.81 18.24 4.52
N ALA A 477 2.76 18.47 5.30
CA ALA A 477 2.08 17.37 5.97
C ALA A 477 1.31 16.49 4.97
N TYR A 478 1.46 15.18 5.07
CA TYR A 478 0.69 14.22 4.28
C TYR A 478 -0.58 13.77 5.02
N VAL A 479 -0.56 13.71 6.36
CA VAL A 479 -1.69 13.31 7.20
C VAL A 479 -2.17 14.47 8.05
N PHE A 480 -3.50 14.60 8.17
CA PHE A 480 -4.17 15.68 8.88
C PHE A 480 -5.13 15.15 9.95
N ASP A 481 -5.17 15.84 11.09
CA ASP A 481 -6.29 15.73 12.03
C ASP A 481 -7.49 16.52 11.48
N TYR A 482 -8.70 16.00 11.68
CA TYR A 482 -9.90 16.54 11.05
C TYR A 482 -11.18 16.35 11.86
N GLU A 483 -12.18 17.16 11.53
CA GLU A 483 -13.55 17.05 12.04
C GLU A 483 -14.54 17.39 10.91
N PHE A 484 -15.49 16.49 10.66
CA PHE A 484 -16.62 16.72 9.75
C PHE A 484 -17.85 17.16 10.54
N GLU A 485 -18.71 17.98 9.92
CA GLU A 485 -19.93 18.50 10.56
C GLU A 485 -20.89 17.40 11.06
N ASP A 486 -20.95 16.28 10.34
CA ASP A 486 -21.85 15.14 10.57
C ASP A 486 -21.11 13.89 11.09
N ALA A 487 -19.97 14.08 11.75
CA ALA A 487 -19.20 12.98 12.31
C ALA A 487 -20.00 12.21 13.38
N LEU A 488 -20.14 10.89 13.19
CA LEU A 488 -20.77 10.04 14.19
C LEU A 488 -19.91 9.90 15.46
N PRO A 489 -20.52 9.78 16.65
CA PRO A 489 -19.82 9.54 17.91
C PRO A 489 -18.94 8.29 17.83
N ALA A 490 -17.77 8.31 18.49
CA ALA A 490 -16.82 7.18 18.48
C ALA A 490 -17.44 5.86 19.01
N ALA A 491 -18.41 5.95 19.92
CA ALA A 491 -19.11 4.78 20.47
C ALA A 491 -19.89 3.98 19.41
N THR A 492 -20.30 4.63 18.30
CA THR A 492 -21.05 4.01 17.20
C THR A 492 -20.31 2.83 16.57
N TYR A 493 -18.98 2.91 16.48
CA TYR A 493 -18.16 1.89 15.82
C TYR A 493 -17.82 0.71 16.74
N ALA A 494 -17.99 0.87 18.06
CA ALA A 494 -17.54 -0.12 19.06
C ALA A 494 -18.14 -1.53 18.86
N PRO A 495 -19.44 -1.71 18.53
CA PRO A 495 -20.00 -3.02 18.25
C PRO A 495 -19.33 -3.72 17.06
N LEU A 496 -19.09 -2.99 15.97
CA LEU A 496 -18.41 -3.54 14.79
C LEU A 496 -16.95 -3.88 15.10
N SER A 497 -16.22 -2.99 15.77
CA SER A 497 -14.84 -3.25 16.21
C SER A 497 -14.74 -4.51 17.08
N LYS A 498 -15.70 -4.71 17.99
CA LYS A 498 -15.78 -5.90 18.83
C LYS A 498 -16.01 -7.16 17.98
N ALA A 499 -16.98 -7.12 17.06
CA ALA A 499 -17.29 -8.25 16.19
C ALA A 499 -16.10 -8.62 15.28
N VAL A 500 -15.39 -7.64 14.74
CA VAL A 500 -14.16 -7.85 13.97
C VAL A 500 -13.06 -8.49 14.82
N ALA A 501 -12.86 -8.01 16.06
CA ALA A 501 -11.86 -8.60 16.94
C ALA A 501 -12.19 -10.06 17.31
N GLU A 502 -13.48 -10.39 17.46
CA GLU A 502 -13.95 -11.76 17.67
C GLU A 502 -13.75 -12.63 16.42
N TRP A 503 -14.01 -12.07 15.23
CA TRP A 503 -13.72 -12.72 13.95
C TRP A 503 -12.24 -13.06 13.82
N SER A 504 -11.34 -12.10 14.06
CA SER A 504 -9.88 -12.34 14.00
C SER A 504 -9.45 -13.44 14.96
N ARG A 505 -9.89 -13.40 16.23
CA ARG A 505 -9.59 -14.44 17.23
C ARG A 505 -10.09 -15.83 16.83
N ALA A 506 -11.28 -15.91 16.24
CA ALA A 506 -11.82 -17.19 15.78
C ALA A 506 -10.93 -17.79 14.67
N TRP A 507 -10.43 -16.95 13.77
CA TRP A 507 -9.56 -17.36 12.66
C TRP A 507 -8.16 -17.80 13.08
N GLU A 508 -7.64 -17.23 14.17
CA GLU A 508 -6.35 -17.59 14.77
C GLU A 508 -6.39 -18.90 15.58
N SER A 509 -7.57 -19.51 15.75
CA SER A 509 -7.71 -20.76 16.51
C SER A 509 -7.19 -21.99 15.74
N ASP A 510 -6.86 -23.05 16.48
CA ASP A 510 -6.34 -24.32 15.92
C ASP A 510 -7.28 -24.98 14.90
N LEU A 511 -8.58 -24.70 15.01
CA LEU A 511 -9.62 -25.17 14.08
C LEU A 511 -10.33 -23.95 13.48
N PRO A 512 -9.83 -23.41 12.34
CA PRO A 512 -10.43 -22.25 11.72
C PRO A 512 -11.92 -22.47 11.39
N PRO A 513 -12.79 -21.48 11.63
CA PRO A 513 -14.20 -21.54 11.29
C PRO A 513 -14.41 -21.97 9.84
N ALA A 514 -15.39 -22.84 9.59
CA ALA A 514 -15.72 -23.28 8.25
C ALA A 514 -17.24 -23.38 8.04
N LEU A 515 -17.66 -22.99 6.84
CA LEU A 515 -19.00 -23.18 6.32
C LEU A 515 -18.85 -23.76 4.92
N VAL A 516 -19.08 -25.06 4.78
CA VAL A 516 -18.81 -25.79 3.53
C VAL A 516 -20.03 -26.55 3.07
N TYR A 517 -20.19 -26.71 1.75
CA TYR A 517 -21.32 -27.45 1.19
C TYR A 517 -20.91 -28.60 0.28
N ARG A 518 -21.76 -29.62 0.23
CA ARG A 518 -21.76 -30.69 -0.77
C ARG A 518 -23.10 -30.67 -1.50
N SER A 519 -23.06 -30.84 -2.82
CA SER A 519 -24.27 -30.78 -3.65
C SER A 519 -24.31 -31.95 -4.62
N SER A 520 -25.51 -32.49 -4.86
CA SER A 520 -25.83 -33.37 -5.99
C SER A 520 -27.12 -32.86 -6.66
N PRO A 521 -27.51 -33.36 -7.84
CA PRO A 521 -28.75 -32.92 -8.47
C PRO A 521 -29.95 -33.03 -7.51
N GLY A 522 -30.61 -31.90 -7.23
CA GLY A 522 -31.76 -31.81 -6.32
C GLY A 522 -31.44 -31.89 -4.82
N TYR A 523 -30.17 -31.92 -4.41
CA TYR A 523 -29.79 -32.07 -3.00
C TYR A 523 -28.60 -31.19 -2.62
N LEU A 524 -28.70 -30.53 -1.47
CA LEU A 524 -27.65 -29.68 -0.90
C LEU A 524 -27.52 -29.95 0.60
N GLU A 525 -26.29 -30.15 1.03
CA GLU A 525 -25.92 -30.31 2.42
C GLU A 525 -24.84 -29.28 2.77
N ILE A 526 -25.08 -28.48 3.82
CA ILE A 526 -24.17 -27.45 4.30
C ILE A 526 -23.74 -27.82 5.72
N TYR A 527 -22.44 -27.97 5.91
CA TYR A 527 -21.81 -28.19 7.21
C TYR A 527 -21.37 -26.85 7.76
N ASP A 528 -21.90 -26.50 8.92
CA ASP A 528 -21.57 -25.28 9.64
C ASP A 528 -20.79 -25.64 10.89
N VAL A 529 -19.52 -25.23 10.93
CA VAL A 529 -18.63 -25.36 12.08
C VAL A 529 -18.02 -24.00 12.43
N ARG A 530 -18.75 -22.91 12.16
CA ARG A 530 -18.28 -21.55 12.45
C ARG A 530 -18.14 -21.27 13.94
N HIS A 531 -19.03 -21.85 14.75
CA HIS A 531 -19.12 -21.61 16.19
C HIS A 531 -18.92 -22.93 16.95
N PRO A 532 -17.85 -23.05 17.76
CA PRO A 532 -17.65 -24.21 18.61
C PRO A 532 -18.85 -24.40 19.55
N GLY A 533 -19.48 -25.58 19.51
CA GLY A 533 -20.66 -25.92 20.34
C GLY A 533 -22.01 -25.76 19.63
N ASP A 534 -22.06 -25.11 18.47
CA ASP A 534 -23.26 -24.98 17.62
C ASP A 534 -23.02 -25.55 16.21
N ALA A 535 -22.19 -26.59 16.13
CA ALA A 535 -21.90 -27.26 14.87
C ALA A 535 -23.15 -27.99 14.36
N GLY A 536 -23.47 -27.80 13.08
CA GLY A 536 -24.71 -28.29 12.51
C GLY A 536 -24.62 -28.64 11.03
N VAL A 537 -25.64 -29.36 10.56
CA VAL A 537 -25.82 -29.68 9.14
C VAL A 537 -27.17 -29.16 8.68
N HIS A 538 -27.18 -28.32 7.65
CA HIS A 538 -28.39 -27.87 6.99
C HIS A 538 -28.60 -28.66 5.71
N THR A 539 -29.79 -29.23 5.54
CA THR A 539 -30.15 -30.00 4.35
C THR A 539 -31.28 -29.31 3.60
N PHE A 540 -31.09 -29.12 2.29
CA PHE A 540 -32.11 -28.59 1.39
C PHE A 540 -32.31 -29.53 0.20
N ARG A 541 -33.55 -29.62 -0.28
CA ARG A 541 -33.95 -30.47 -1.40
C ARG A 541 -34.62 -29.64 -2.49
N ASP A 542 -34.52 -30.14 -3.72
CA ASP A 542 -35.23 -29.67 -4.91
C ASP A 542 -35.11 -28.15 -5.10
N THR A 543 -36.24 -27.44 -5.06
CA THR A 543 -36.32 -26.00 -5.31
C THR A 543 -35.45 -25.18 -4.37
N LEU A 544 -35.41 -25.48 -3.07
CA LEU A 544 -34.60 -24.72 -2.11
C LEU A 544 -33.09 -24.92 -2.34
N ALA A 545 -32.69 -26.16 -2.65
CA ALA A 545 -31.30 -26.45 -3.01
C ALA A 545 -30.90 -25.71 -4.30
N ALA A 546 -31.77 -25.70 -5.30
CA ALA A 546 -31.54 -25.00 -6.56
C ALA A 546 -31.45 -23.47 -6.38
N ILE A 547 -32.34 -22.87 -5.57
CA ILE A 547 -32.32 -21.44 -5.25
C ILE A 547 -30.99 -21.07 -4.57
N TYR A 548 -30.57 -21.82 -3.56
CA TYR A 548 -29.31 -21.56 -2.87
C TYR A 548 -28.10 -21.64 -3.82
N LEU A 549 -28.02 -22.70 -4.63
CA LEU A 549 -26.92 -22.89 -5.58
C LEU A 549 -26.93 -21.85 -6.72
N ALA A 550 -28.08 -21.29 -7.07
CA ALA A 550 -28.17 -20.23 -8.08
C ALA A 550 -27.54 -18.89 -7.61
N CYS A 551 -27.39 -18.71 -6.29
CA CYS A 551 -26.75 -17.56 -5.66
C CYS A 551 -25.28 -17.83 -5.27
N ASP A 552 -24.70 -18.96 -5.66
CA ASP A 552 -23.37 -19.39 -5.20
C ASP A 552 -22.23 -18.60 -5.85
N GLU A 553 -22.28 -18.48 -7.18
CA GLU A 553 -21.19 -17.98 -8.02
C GLU A 553 -20.97 -16.47 -7.89
N ARG A 554 -22.07 -15.71 -7.79
CA ARG A 554 -22.05 -14.25 -7.70
C ARG A 554 -23.33 -13.74 -7.04
N PRO A 555 -23.31 -12.53 -6.45
CA PRO A 555 -24.51 -11.88 -5.95
C PRO A 555 -25.58 -11.77 -7.05
N THR A 556 -26.82 -12.13 -6.74
CA THR A 556 -27.90 -12.23 -7.73
C THR A 556 -29.25 -11.82 -7.15
N THR A 557 -30.20 -11.44 -8.01
CA THR A 557 -31.55 -11.05 -7.59
C THR A 557 -32.52 -12.23 -7.65
N ALA A 558 -33.61 -12.18 -6.88
CA ALA A 558 -34.66 -13.19 -6.91
C ALA A 558 -35.27 -13.35 -8.32
N THR A 559 -35.48 -12.23 -9.05
CA THR A 559 -35.92 -12.24 -10.44
C THR A 559 -34.95 -12.98 -11.37
N ALA A 560 -33.64 -12.81 -11.18
CA ALA A 560 -32.63 -13.50 -11.97
C ALA A 560 -32.61 -15.01 -11.65
N VAL A 561 -32.76 -15.40 -10.39
CA VAL A 561 -32.87 -16.80 -9.97
C VAL A 561 -34.11 -17.45 -10.58
N ARG A 562 -35.29 -16.84 -10.46
CA ARG A 562 -36.53 -17.35 -11.06
C ARG A 562 -36.35 -17.66 -12.54
N ARG A 563 -35.77 -16.70 -13.28
CA ARG A 563 -35.53 -16.82 -14.73
C ARG A 563 -34.51 -17.92 -15.04
N ARG A 564 -33.38 -17.96 -14.32
CA ARG A 564 -32.31 -18.95 -14.54
C ARG A 564 -32.77 -20.38 -14.29
N LEU A 565 -33.63 -20.58 -13.29
CA LEU A 565 -34.13 -21.89 -12.88
C LEU A 565 -35.49 -22.25 -13.51
N ALA A 566 -36.08 -21.35 -14.30
CA ALA A 566 -37.41 -21.51 -14.88
C ALA A 566 -38.49 -21.90 -13.85
N LEU A 567 -38.45 -21.29 -12.66
CA LEU A 567 -39.37 -21.63 -11.58
C LEU A 567 -40.74 -20.98 -11.78
N ASP A 568 -41.79 -21.78 -11.65
CA ASP A 568 -43.19 -21.34 -11.63
C ASP A 568 -43.64 -20.92 -10.21
N VAL A 569 -42.89 -19.97 -9.62
CA VAL A 569 -43.23 -19.35 -8.34
C VAL A 569 -43.11 -17.82 -8.43
N PRO A 570 -43.86 -17.06 -7.62
CA PRO A 570 -43.70 -15.61 -7.56
C PRO A 570 -42.30 -15.24 -7.04
N VAL A 571 -41.79 -14.07 -7.47
CA VAL A 571 -40.47 -13.57 -7.02
C VAL A 571 -40.41 -13.44 -5.49
N SER A 572 -41.51 -13.04 -4.86
CA SER A 572 -41.63 -12.94 -3.40
C SER A 572 -41.35 -14.25 -2.68
N ALA A 573 -41.73 -15.40 -3.25
CA ALA A 573 -41.43 -16.70 -2.64
C ALA A 573 -39.92 -17.00 -2.63
N ILE A 574 -39.17 -16.50 -3.62
CA ILE A 574 -37.71 -16.63 -3.67
C ILE A 574 -37.07 -15.64 -2.69
N GLU A 575 -37.61 -14.43 -2.57
CA GLU A 575 -37.17 -13.44 -1.56
C GLU A 575 -37.40 -13.97 -0.13
N ASP A 576 -38.51 -14.67 0.11
CA ASP A 576 -38.78 -15.35 1.38
C ASP A 576 -37.77 -16.45 1.66
N ALA A 577 -37.41 -17.25 0.64
CA ALA A 577 -36.35 -18.24 0.77
C ALA A 577 -34.99 -17.58 1.09
N PHE A 578 -34.67 -16.45 0.44
CA PHE A 578 -33.46 -15.68 0.74
C PHE A 578 -33.42 -15.22 2.19
N ARG A 579 -34.52 -14.67 2.71
CA ARG A 579 -34.63 -14.25 4.11
C ARG A 579 -34.44 -15.42 5.07
N GLN A 580 -35.07 -16.57 4.81
CA GLN A 580 -34.91 -17.76 5.64
C GLN A 580 -33.47 -18.30 5.62
N PHE A 581 -32.77 -18.24 4.49
CA PHE A 581 -31.34 -18.59 4.44
C PHE A 581 -30.49 -17.59 5.22
N ALA A 582 -30.81 -16.29 5.14
CA ALA A 582 -30.08 -15.24 5.83
C ALA A 582 -30.27 -15.28 7.35
N GLU A 583 -31.48 -15.57 7.84
CA GLU A 583 -31.77 -15.79 9.27
C GLU A 583 -30.96 -16.94 9.87
N ARG A 584 -30.60 -17.93 9.05
CA ARG A 584 -29.72 -19.06 9.43
C ARG A 584 -28.23 -18.74 9.22
N GLY A 585 -27.89 -17.52 8.80
CA GLY A 585 -26.52 -17.13 8.48
C GLY A 585 -25.94 -17.86 7.28
N LEU A 586 -26.76 -18.42 6.38
CA LEU A 586 -26.30 -19.19 5.21
C LEU A 586 -26.22 -18.34 3.94
N MET A 587 -26.75 -17.12 3.98
CA MET A 587 -26.85 -16.20 2.86
C MET A 587 -26.62 -14.76 3.32
N PHE A 588 -25.84 -14.01 2.55
CA PHE A 588 -25.61 -12.59 2.74
C PHE A 588 -26.57 -11.79 1.85
N LEU A 589 -27.27 -10.83 2.44
CA LEU A 589 -28.21 -9.95 1.74
C LEU A 589 -27.66 -8.53 1.63
N ASP A 590 -27.81 -7.94 0.46
CA ASP A 590 -27.37 -6.58 0.14
C ASP A 590 -28.44 -5.90 -0.72
N GLY A 591 -29.42 -5.29 -0.07
CA GLY A 591 -30.65 -4.83 -0.71
C GLY A 591 -31.35 -5.99 -1.42
N ASN A 592 -31.49 -5.90 -2.75
CA ASN A 592 -32.11 -6.93 -3.58
C ASN A 592 -31.15 -8.05 -4.04
N LEU A 593 -29.89 -8.02 -3.62
CA LEU A 593 -28.89 -9.03 -3.97
C LEU A 593 -28.76 -10.05 -2.84
N ALA A 594 -28.65 -11.31 -3.23
CA ALA A 594 -28.38 -12.44 -2.36
C ALA A 594 -27.11 -13.17 -2.81
N LEU A 595 -26.29 -13.58 -1.85
CA LEU A 595 -25.09 -14.39 -2.05
C LEU A 595 -25.08 -15.55 -1.04
N SER A 596 -24.97 -16.78 -1.54
CA SER A 596 -24.79 -17.94 -0.68
C SER A 596 -23.40 -17.95 -0.03
N LEU A 597 -23.31 -18.21 1.27
CA LEU A 597 -22.07 -18.05 2.03
C LEU A 597 -21.18 -19.30 2.08
N ALA A 598 -21.76 -20.49 1.95
CA ALA A 598 -21.01 -21.73 2.05
C ALA A 598 -20.06 -21.92 0.87
N ILE A 599 -18.87 -22.45 1.16
CA ILE A 599 -17.81 -22.74 0.17
C ILE A 599 -17.93 -24.21 -0.29
N PRO A 600 -17.71 -24.54 -1.57
CA PRO A 600 -17.72 -25.94 -2.00
C PRO A 600 -16.69 -26.77 -1.22
N ALA A 601 -17.09 -27.94 -0.70
CA ALA A 601 -16.19 -28.83 0.05
C ALA A 601 -15.12 -29.50 -0.81
N THR A 602 -15.32 -29.57 -2.14
CA THR A 602 -14.37 -30.13 -3.10
C THR A 602 -13.55 -29.00 -3.73
N PRO A 603 -12.22 -28.99 -3.58
CA PRO A 603 -11.35 -28.03 -4.27
C PRO A 603 -11.40 -28.16 -5.80
N GLY A 604 -11.17 -27.06 -6.53
CA GLY A 604 -10.96 -27.07 -7.98
C GLY A 604 -12.20 -27.25 -8.88
N ARG A 605 -13.42 -27.12 -8.34
CA ARG A 605 -14.69 -27.17 -9.06
C ARG A 605 -14.93 -25.93 -9.92
#